data_AF-A0A1H9G2P8-F1
#
_entry.id   AF-A0A1H9G2P8-F1
#
_cell.length_a   1.000
_cell.length_b   1.000
_cell.length_c   1.000
_cell.angle_alpha   90.00
_cell.angle_beta   90.00
_cell.angle_gamma   90.00
#
_symmetry.space_group_name_H-M   'P 1'
#
loop_
_entity.id
_entity.type
_entity.pdbx_description
1 polymer ?
#
loop_
_entity_poly.entity_id
_entity_poly.type
_entity_poly.pdbx_seq_one_letter_code
_entity_poly.pdbx_strand_id
1 'polypeptide(L)'
;MNKAYYIDSTDLELIVESEKDDKITYAEKLSLENAIKNLKNQINKTSLEDGNARVDAESIWDDWFSSINADVFISHSSKDGKLAIQFANWLYKNFKLKSFVDSQFWLRIDNLQREFDEKTKFVKTEYDPYGISYKKTYYDYNKRNESTAHVHALVTYALTKMINKTPVFIFIKSNSSISFEESIEKLTSPWIFHELAIVDLINSQKLKKLEEQSTENDKSNISVTYPMLGNCLKQINYKNLKDLQSEKNIKNPFAELDSLIENNQSVINELYKILI
;
A
#
# COMPACT_ATOMS: atom_id res chain seq x y z
N MET A 1 -12.22 6.05 -6.96
CA MET A 1 -11.53 5.06 -7.83
C MET A 1 -12.47 4.49 -8.88
N ASN A 2 -12.01 4.25 -10.12
CA ASN A 2 -12.87 3.80 -11.22
C ASN A 2 -12.59 2.37 -11.67
N LYS A 3 -11.37 1.85 -11.47
CA LYS A 3 -10.97 0.52 -11.92
C LYS A 3 -10.05 -0.13 -10.90
N ALA A 4 -10.26 -1.41 -10.63
CA ALA A 4 -9.56 -2.16 -9.60
C ALA A 4 -9.26 -3.56 -10.13
N TYR A 5 -8.00 -3.98 -10.05
CA TYR A 5 -7.54 -5.24 -10.61
C TYR A 5 -6.67 -6.01 -9.62
N TYR A 6 -6.56 -7.32 -9.82
CA TYR A 6 -5.45 -8.10 -9.26
C TYR A 6 -4.74 -8.88 -10.35
N ILE A 7 -3.44 -9.11 -10.15
CA ILE A 7 -2.61 -9.95 -11.02
C ILE A 7 -1.79 -10.91 -10.17
N ASP A 8 -1.71 -12.17 -10.59
CA ASP A 8 -0.84 -13.14 -9.93
C ASP A 8 0.64 -12.84 -10.26
N SER A 9 1.51 -12.93 -9.25
CA SER A 9 2.92 -12.56 -9.39
C SER A 9 3.63 -13.36 -10.49
N THR A 10 3.24 -14.62 -10.69
CA THR A 10 3.78 -15.49 -11.74
C THR A 10 3.47 -14.98 -13.14
N ASP A 11 2.27 -14.46 -13.37
CA ASP A 11 1.91 -13.85 -14.66
C ASP A 11 2.69 -12.55 -14.88
N LEU A 12 2.89 -11.80 -13.81
CA LEU A 12 3.60 -10.53 -13.87
C LEU A 12 5.10 -10.72 -14.12
N GLU A 13 5.72 -11.74 -13.53
CA GLU A 13 7.12 -12.10 -13.77
C GLU A 13 7.41 -12.31 -15.27
N LEU A 14 6.53 -13.01 -15.98
CA LEU A 14 6.63 -13.22 -17.43
C LEU A 14 6.56 -11.93 -18.26
N ILE A 15 5.94 -10.87 -17.72
CA ILE A 15 5.88 -9.54 -18.36
C ILE A 15 7.17 -8.76 -18.11
N VAL A 16 7.68 -8.80 -16.89
CA VAL A 16 8.79 -7.94 -16.45
C VAL A 16 10.17 -8.58 -16.55
N GLU A 17 10.26 -9.85 -16.97
CA GLU A 17 11.52 -10.58 -17.17
C GLU A 17 12.54 -9.84 -18.08
N SER A 18 12.08 -8.94 -18.95
CA SER A 18 12.94 -8.11 -19.80
C SER A 18 13.38 -6.79 -19.17
N GLU A 19 12.76 -6.36 -18.08
CA GLU A 19 12.96 -5.06 -17.45
C GLU A 19 13.99 -5.17 -16.31
N LYS A 20 15.25 -4.86 -16.63
CA LYS A 20 16.38 -4.88 -15.67
C LYS A 20 16.51 -3.61 -14.82
N ASP A 21 15.63 -2.63 -15.03
CA ASP A 21 15.69 -1.37 -14.31
C ASP A 21 14.89 -1.45 -13.00
N ASP A 22 15.63 -1.55 -11.91
CA ASP A 22 15.10 -1.59 -10.55
C ASP A 22 14.87 -0.18 -9.98
N LYS A 23 15.04 0.89 -10.79
CA LYS A 23 14.87 2.28 -10.35
C LYS A 23 13.58 2.87 -10.90
N ILE A 24 12.72 3.33 -9.99
CA ILE A 24 11.65 4.28 -10.29
C ILE A 24 12.29 5.63 -10.66
N THR A 25 11.62 6.41 -11.52
CA THR A 25 12.08 7.73 -11.96
C THR A 25 12.40 8.61 -10.74
N TYR A 26 13.59 9.23 -10.73
CA TYR A 26 14.18 10.00 -9.62
C TYR A 26 13.26 11.06 -8.98
N ALA A 27 12.26 11.55 -9.71
CA ALA A 27 11.37 12.63 -9.29
C ALA A 27 10.48 12.30 -8.06
N GLU A 28 10.01 11.06 -7.92
CA GLU A 28 9.10 10.67 -6.83
C GLU A 28 9.82 10.50 -5.49
N LYS A 29 11.06 9.98 -5.55
CA LYS A 29 11.94 9.84 -4.39
C LYS A 29 12.25 11.19 -3.72
N LEU A 30 12.51 12.22 -4.54
CA LEU A 30 12.85 13.56 -4.07
C LEU A 30 11.67 14.25 -3.36
N SER A 31 10.45 14.06 -3.85
CA SER A 31 9.25 14.64 -3.24
C SER A 31 8.98 14.07 -1.86
N LEU A 32 9.10 12.75 -1.69
CA LEU A 32 8.89 12.08 -0.40
C LEU A 32 9.97 12.42 0.63
N GLU A 33 11.23 12.59 0.19
CA GLU A 33 12.32 13.03 1.08
C GLU A 33 12.10 14.45 1.61
N ASN A 34 11.61 15.35 0.76
CA ASN A 34 11.26 16.71 1.18
C ASN A 34 10.11 16.72 2.18
N ALA A 35 9.07 15.90 1.96
CA ALA A 35 7.95 15.79 2.88
C ALA A 35 8.38 15.29 4.28
N ILE A 36 9.24 14.27 4.35
CA ILE A 36 9.82 13.81 5.63
C ILE A 36 10.67 14.90 6.27
N LYS A 37 11.51 15.59 5.50
CA LYS A 37 12.37 16.65 6.01
C LYS A 37 11.54 17.80 6.60
N ASN A 38 10.46 18.20 5.93
CA ASN A 38 9.52 19.20 6.43
C ASN A 38 8.89 18.77 7.74
N LEU A 39 8.45 17.52 7.80
CA LEU A 39 7.83 16.95 8.99
C LEU A 39 8.80 16.90 10.18
N LYS A 40 10.05 16.46 9.96
CA LYS A 40 11.11 16.51 10.98
C LYS A 40 11.33 17.94 11.48
N ASN A 41 11.33 18.92 10.59
CA ASN A 41 11.47 20.32 10.97
C ASN A 41 10.28 20.80 11.82
N GLN A 42 9.05 20.39 11.50
CA GLN A 42 7.85 20.74 12.29
C GLN A 42 7.88 20.14 13.69
N ILE A 43 8.23 18.85 13.83
CA ILE A 43 8.36 18.15 15.11
C ILE A 43 9.46 18.79 15.99
N ASN A 44 10.58 19.17 15.37
CA ASN A 44 11.70 19.77 16.09
C ASN A 44 11.41 21.22 16.52
N LYS A 45 10.69 22.00 15.71
CA LYS A 45 10.27 23.37 16.07
C LYS A 45 9.29 23.40 17.25
N THR A 46 8.36 22.46 17.31
CA THR A 46 7.34 22.38 18.37
C THR A 46 7.88 21.93 19.73
N SER A 47 9.14 21.46 19.79
CA SER A 47 9.80 21.06 21.05
C SER A 47 10.41 22.23 21.83
N LEU A 48 10.42 23.47 21.29
CA LEU A 48 11.23 24.57 21.85
C LEU A 48 10.47 25.63 22.65
N GLU A 49 9.14 25.75 22.55
CA GLU A 49 8.46 26.95 23.08
C GLU A 49 7.54 26.77 24.30
N ASP A 50 6.88 25.62 24.57
CA ASP A 50 5.94 25.57 25.71
C ASP A 50 5.69 24.19 26.36
N GLY A 51 6.54 23.18 26.12
CA GLY A 51 6.35 21.83 26.69
C GLY A 51 5.12 21.05 26.16
N ASN A 52 4.28 21.69 25.35
CA ASN A 52 3.14 21.11 24.65
C ASN A 52 3.38 21.19 23.14
N ALA A 53 4.20 20.27 22.61
CA ALA A 53 4.43 20.16 21.18
C ALA A 53 3.12 19.80 20.46
N ARG A 54 2.58 20.73 19.67
CA ARG A 54 1.38 20.48 18.83
C ARG A 54 1.80 20.39 17.38
N VAL A 55 1.70 19.20 16.80
CA VAL A 55 1.95 19.00 15.38
C VAL A 55 0.60 19.03 14.66
N ASP A 56 0.46 19.90 13.67
CA ASP A 56 -0.74 19.97 12.84
C ASP A 56 -0.75 18.80 11.86
N ALA A 57 -1.65 17.84 12.12
CA ALA A 57 -1.83 16.66 11.30
C ALA A 57 -2.20 17.00 9.85
N GLU A 58 -2.92 18.12 9.63
CA GLU A 58 -3.32 18.56 8.30
C GLU A 58 -2.13 18.94 7.42
N SER A 59 -1.23 19.72 7.98
CA SER A 59 0.04 20.05 7.33
C SER A 59 0.91 18.81 7.01
N ILE A 60 0.80 17.74 7.81
CA ILE A 60 1.58 16.52 7.61
C ILE A 60 1.08 15.73 6.40
N TRP A 61 -0.21 15.36 6.39
CA TRP A 61 -0.71 14.47 5.35
C TRP A 61 -0.80 15.15 3.99
N ASP A 62 -1.01 16.47 3.95
CA ASP A 62 -1.06 17.20 2.69
C ASP A 62 0.35 17.33 2.11
N ASP A 63 1.39 17.54 2.92
CA ASP A 63 2.78 17.52 2.45
C ASP A 63 3.23 16.14 1.91
N TRP A 64 2.71 15.04 2.47
CA TRP A 64 3.12 13.69 2.08
C TRP A 64 2.74 13.31 0.65
N PHE A 65 1.59 13.80 0.17
CA PHE A 65 1.03 13.36 -1.11
C PHE A 65 0.51 14.47 -2.02
N SER A 66 0.50 15.75 -1.62
CA SER A 66 -0.05 16.86 -2.44
C SER A 66 0.60 16.99 -3.82
N SER A 67 1.88 16.62 -3.94
CA SER A 67 2.65 16.68 -5.19
C SER A 67 2.63 15.39 -6.02
N ILE A 68 2.12 14.28 -5.48
CA ILE A 68 2.17 12.98 -6.14
C ILE A 68 0.90 12.82 -6.99
N ASN A 69 1.05 12.93 -8.31
CA ASN A 69 0.00 12.58 -9.26
C ASN A 69 0.33 11.23 -9.91
N ALA A 70 -0.44 10.19 -9.55
CA ALA A 70 -0.28 8.85 -10.09
C ALA A 70 -1.56 8.42 -10.80
N ASP A 71 -1.39 7.66 -11.87
CA ASP A 71 -2.47 7.06 -12.64
C ASP A 71 -2.86 5.69 -12.07
N VAL A 72 -1.88 4.99 -11.47
CA VAL A 72 -2.01 3.62 -10.97
C VAL A 72 -1.48 3.53 -9.54
N PHE A 73 -2.23 2.91 -8.64
CA PHE A 73 -1.79 2.53 -7.30
C PHE A 73 -1.44 1.04 -7.35
N ILE A 74 -0.22 0.67 -7.00
CA ILE A 74 0.24 -0.72 -6.96
C ILE A 74 0.38 -1.12 -5.49
N SER A 75 -0.46 -2.06 -5.08
CA SER A 75 -0.43 -2.73 -3.77
C SER A 75 0.28 -4.07 -3.90
N HIS A 76 1.18 -4.39 -2.99
CA HIS A 76 1.95 -5.65 -3.00
C HIS A 76 2.48 -6.01 -1.61
N SER A 77 2.97 -7.25 -1.46
CA SER A 77 3.69 -7.62 -0.24
C SER A 77 5.03 -6.90 -0.16
N SER A 78 5.50 -6.58 1.05
CA SER A 78 6.82 -5.98 1.26
C SER A 78 7.97 -6.78 0.62
N LYS A 79 7.79 -8.08 0.42
CA LYS A 79 8.74 -8.98 -0.28
C LYS A 79 8.72 -8.84 -1.80
N ASP A 80 7.65 -8.31 -2.38
CA ASP A 80 7.43 -8.21 -3.83
C ASP A 80 7.76 -6.81 -4.37
N GLY A 81 8.38 -5.95 -3.55
CA GLY A 81 8.65 -4.56 -3.91
C GLY A 81 9.48 -4.39 -5.19
N LYS A 82 10.38 -5.34 -5.49
CA LYS A 82 11.14 -5.33 -6.75
C LYS A 82 10.22 -5.55 -7.96
N LEU A 83 9.38 -6.57 -7.90
CA LEU A 83 8.43 -6.91 -8.95
C LEU A 83 7.46 -5.74 -9.22
N ALA A 84 6.98 -5.11 -8.16
CA ALA A 84 6.12 -3.92 -8.25
C ALA A 84 6.80 -2.73 -8.94
N ILE A 85 8.07 -2.47 -8.64
CA ILE A 85 8.86 -1.42 -9.30
C ILE A 85 9.04 -1.73 -10.79
N GLN A 86 9.38 -2.97 -11.14
CA GLN A 86 9.55 -3.37 -12.54
C GLN A 86 8.23 -3.24 -13.31
N PHE A 87 7.10 -3.57 -12.68
CA PHE A 87 5.78 -3.39 -13.28
C PHE A 87 5.41 -1.91 -13.47
N ALA A 88 5.67 -1.06 -12.49
CA ALA A 88 5.52 0.39 -12.62
C ALA A 88 6.31 0.95 -13.81
N ASN A 89 7.57 0.51 -13.95
CA ASN A 89 8.43 0.90 -15.06
C ASN A 89 7.89 0.41 -16.41
N TRP A 90 7.35 -0.81 -16.47
CA TRP A 90 6.71 -1.35 -17.67
C TRP A 90 5.46 -0.53 -18.06
N LEU A 91 4.59 -0.20 -17.10
CA LEU A 91 3.41 0.64 -17.33
C LEU A 91 3.79 2.01 -17.89
N TYR A 92 4.83 2.64 -17.33
CA TYR A 92 5.31 3.93 -17.80
C TYR A 92 5.94 3.85 -19.21
N LYS A 93 6.76 2.84 -19.47
CA LYS A 93 7.43 2.66 -20.76
C LYS A 93 6.42 2.51 -21.89
N ASN A 94 5.44 1.63 -21.72
CA ASN A 94 4.46 1.27 -22.75
C ASN A 94 3.30 2.26 -22.86
N PHE A 95 2.82 2.81 -21.74
CA PHE A 95 1.58 3.61 -21.72
C PHE A 95 1.71 5.00 -21.11
N LYS A 96 2.91 5.39 -20.64
CA LYS A 96 3.18 6.67 -19.95
C LYS A 96 2.37 6.87 -18.66
N LEU A 97 1.90 5.77 -18.08
CA LEU A 97 1.18 5.76 -16.81
C LEU A 97 2.17 5.83 -15.64
N LYS A 98 1.97 6.79 -14.74
CA LYS A 98 2.75 6.93 -13.51
C LYS A 98 2.14 6.07 -12.42
N SER A 99 2.98 5.33 -11.70
CA SER A 99 2.50 4.42 -10.67
C SER A 99 2.99 4.84 -9.30
N PHE A 100 2.10 4.83 -8.32
CA PHE A 100 2.45 4.89 -6.91
C PHE A 100 2.65 3.47 -6.38
N VAL A 101 3.85 3.17 -5.89
CA VAL A 101 4.25 1.87 -5.34
C VAL A 101 4.33 1.99 -3.82
N ASP A 102 3.40 1.33 -3.10
CA ASP A 102 3.19 1.53 -1.65
C ASP A 102 4.46 1.25 -0.80
N SER A 103 5.28 0.26 -1.17
CA SER A 103 6.52 -0.08 -0.44
C SER A 103 7.56 1.04 -0.35
N GLN A 104 7.50 2.03 -1.23
CA GLN A 104 8.36 3.21 -1.14
C GLN A 104 8.02 4.10 0.06
N PHE A 105 6.80 3.95 0.60
CA PHE A 105 6.31 4.69 1.76
C PHE A 105 6.64 3.97 3.09
N TRP A 106 6.64 2.64 3.14
CA TRP A 106 6.83 1.86 4.38
C TRP A 106 8.18 2.05 5.06
N LEU A 107 9.28 2.00 4.31
CA LEU A 107 10.64 2.25 4.86
C LEU A 107 10.76 3.62 5.55
N ARG A 108 9.85 4.55 5.23
CA ARG A 108 9.85 5.91 5.74
C ARG A 108 8.99 6.05 6.99
N ILE A 109 7.97 5.21 7.17
CA ILE A 109 7.12 5.16 8.37
C ILE A 109 7.89 4.62 9.56
N ASP A 110 8.69 3.57 9.38
CA ASP A 110 9.54 3.05 10.47
C ASP A 110 10.51 4.12 10.99
N ASN A 111 11.06 4.92 10.07
CA ASN A 111 11.93 6.04 10.41
C ASN A 111 11.16 7.15 11.13
N LEU A 112 9.94 7.45 10.69
CA LEU A 112 9.07 8.43 11.34
C LEU A 112 8.67 8.00 12.76
N GLN A 113 8.22 6.75 12.91
CA GLN A 113 7.88 6.17 14.21
C GLN A 113 9.07 6.27 15.17
N ARG A 114 10.28 5.97 14.70
CA ARG A 114 11.49 6.08 15.51
C ARG A 114 11.74 7.51 16.00
N GLU A 115 11.52 8.53 15.17
CA GLU A 115 11.70 9.93 15.56
C GLU A 115 10.72 10.34 16.67
N PHE A 116 9.48 9.86 16.61
CA PHE A 116 8.52 10.05 17.69
C PHE A 116 8.89 9.25 18.95
N ASP A 117 9.32 7.99 18.79
CA ASP A 117 9.69 7.11 19.90
C ASP A 117 10.89 7.67 20.68
N GLU A 118 11.87 8.30 20.02
CA GLU A 118 13.00 8.97 20.67
C GLU A 118 12.56 10.09 21.63
N LYS A 119 11.38 10.71 21.43
CA LYS A 119 10.82 11.71 22.37
C LYS A 119 10.25 11.08 23.64
N THR A 120 9.99 9.78 23.63
CA THR A 120 9.47 9.01 24.78
C THR A 120 10.60 8.40 25.63
N LYS A 121 11.84 8.60 25.20
CA LYS A 121 13.03 7.99 25.78
C LYS A 121 13.38 8.59 27.13
N PHE A 122 13.80 7.74 28.05
CA PHE A 122 14.42 8.14 29.31
C PHE A 122 15.61 7.23 29.63
N VAL A 123 16.55 7.74 30.43
CA VAL A 123 17.76 7.01 30.82
C VAL A 123 17.71 6.71 32.31
N LYS A 124 17.98 5.46 32.68
CA LYS A 124 18.15 5.04 34.07
C LYS A 124 19.58 4.58 34.30
N THR A 125 20.11 4.85 35.49
CA THR A 125 21.34 4.24 35.97
C THR A 125 20.99 2.90 36.59
N GLU A 126 21.68 1.86 36.16
CA GLU A 126 21.57 0.50 36.68
C GLU A 126 22.93 0.00 37.13
N TYR A 127 22.94 -1.11 37.86
CA TYR A 127 24.15 -1.72 38.39
C TYR A 127 24.22 -3.16 37.90
N ASP A 128 25.42 -3.59 37.48
CA ASP A 128 25.67 -4.98 37.18
C ASP A 128 25.80 -5.82 38.48
N PRO A 129 25.91 -7.15 38.40
CA PRO A 129 26.08 -8.00 39.59
C PRO A 129 27.34 -7.71 40.42
N TYR A 130 28.30 -6.93 39.90
CA TYR A 130 29.53 -6.53 40.57
C TYR A 130 29.47 -5.11 41.14
N GLY A 131 28.32 -4.44 41.05
CA GLY A 131 28.10 -3.08 41.56
C GLY A 131 28.61 -1.97 40.65
N ILE A 132 28.95 -2.26 39.39
CA ILE A 132 29.39 -1.26 38.42
C ILE A 132 28.17 -0.59 37.81
N SER A 133 28.09 0.74 37.93
CA SER A 133 26.99 1.51 37.36
C SER A 133 27.10 1.65 35.84
N TYR A 134 26.01 1.46 35.11
CA TYR A 134 25.89 1.76 33.68
C TYR A 134 24.58 2.48 33.39
N LYS A 135 24.55 3.22 32.28
CA LYS A 135 23.34 3.91 31.80
C LYS A 135 22.60 3.03 30.82
N LYS A 136 21.30 2.83 31.03
CA LYS A 136 20.43 2.10 30.12
C LYS A 136 19.30 2.98 29.62
N THR A 137 19.05 2.89 28.33
CA THR A 137 17.99 3.61 27.63
C THR A 137 16.70 2.81 27.70
N TYR A 138 15.61 3.50 27.99
CA TYR A 138 14.26 2.96 28.05
C TYR A 138 13.30 3.83 27.26
N TYR A 139 12.17 3.26 26.87
CA TYR A 139 11.05 3.96 26.26
C TYR A 139 9.84 3.85 27.18
N ASP A 140 9.10 4.95 27.32
CA ASP A 140 7.84 4.94 28.03
C ASP A 140 6.77 4.24 27.18
N TYR A 141 6.29 3.09 27.64
CA TYR A 141 5.34 2.26 26.92
C TYR A 141 4.04 3.01 26.57
N ASN A 142 3.51 3.81 27.51
CA ASN A 142 2.25 4.52 27.30
C ASN A 142 2.44 5.64 26.27
N LYS A 143 3.52 6.42 26.40
CA LYS A 143 3.82 7.48 25.42
C LYS A 143 4.15 6.92 24.04
N ARG A 144 4.78 5.74 23.98
CA ARG A 144 5.05 5.04 22.72
C ARG A 144 3.75 4.53 22.08
N ASN A 145 2.78 4.07 22.87
CA ASN A 145 1.48 3.68 22.32
C ASN A 145 0.73 4.88 21.74
N GLU A 146 0.79 6.03 22.42
CA GLU A 146 0.24 7.29 21.90
C GLU A 146 0.93 7.73 20.60
N SER A 147 2.28 7.70 20.54
CA SER A 147 3.02 8.03 19.31
C SER A 147 2.65 7.10 18.16
N THR A 148 2.58 5.80 18.43
CA THR A 148 2.21 4.78 17.44
C THR A 148 0.81 5.03 16.88
N ALA A 149 -0.17 5.32 17.75
CA ALA A 149 -1.53 5.62 17.32
C ALA A 149 -1.58 6.84 16.38
N HIS A 150 -0.86 7.92 16.71
CA HIS A 150 -0.79 9.11 15.86
C HIS A 150 -0.14 8.84 14.51
N VAL A 151 1.05 8.20 14.49
CA VAL A 151 1.78 7.92 13.25
C VAL A 151 0.97 7.01 12.34
N HIS A 152 0.40 5.94 12.87
CA HIS A 152 -0.41 5.02 12.10
C HIS A 152 -1.69 5.69 11.58
N ALA A 153 -2.37 6.53 12.37
CA ALA A 153 -3.55 7.27 11.90
C ALA A 153 -3.22 8.20 10.72
N LEU A 154 -2.11 8.94 10.80
CA LEU A 154 -1.63 9.80 9.73
C LEU A 154 -1.36 8.99 8.44
N VAL A 155 -0.64 7.88 8.57
CA VAL A 155 -0.29 6.98 7.47
C VAL A 155 -1.52 6.40 6.81
N THR A 156 -2.42 5.83 7.61
CA THR A 156 -3.69 5.25 7.15
C THR A 156 -4.49 6.27 6.37
N TYR A 157 -4.67 7.48 6.91
CA TYR A 157 -5.39 8.56 6.25
C TYR A 157 -4.75 8.98 4.93
N ALA A 158 -3.43 9.12 4.93
CA ALA A 158 -2.68 9.60 3.79
C ALA A 158 -2.65 8.56 2.64
N LEU A 159 -2.56 7.26 2.96
CA LEU A 159 -2.76 6.17 1.99
C LEU A 159 -4.19 6.11 1.48
N THR A 160 -5.19 6.27 2.34
CA THR A 160 -6.59 6.35 1.91
C THR A 160 -6.81 7.49 0.92
N LYS A 161 -6.24 8.68 1.18
CA LYS A 161 -6.23 9.80 0.22
C LYS A 161 -5.58 9.41 -1.10
N MET A 162 -4.42 8.74 -1.05
CA MET A 162 -3.69 8.28 -2.24
C MET A 162 -4.50 7.29 -3.08
N ILE A 163 -5.10 6.27 -2.47
CA ILE A 163 -5.97 5.31 -3.16
C ILE A 163 -7.17 6.03 -3.78
N ASN A 164 -7.82 6.93 -3.03
CA ASN A 164 -9.03 7.61 -3.50
C ASN A 164 -8.77 8.52 -4.71
N LYS A 165 -7.64 9.24 -4.73
CA LYS A 165 -7.27 10.12 -5.85
C LYS A 165 -6.73 9.36 -7.07
N THR A 166 -6.24 8.14 -6.88
CA THR A 166 -5.66 7.36 -7.98
C THR A 166 -6.78 6.70 -8.79
N PRO A 167 -6.83 6.88 -10.12
CA PRO A 167 -7.92 6.33 -10.93
C PRO A 167 -8.00 4.81 -10.92
N VAL A 168 -6.83 4.15 -10.91
CA VAL A 168 -6.68 2.70 -11.07
C VAL A 168 -5.92 2.11 -9.89
N PHE A 169 -6.37 0.98 -9.39
CA PHE A 169 -5.68 0.20 -8.37
C PHE A 169 -5.38 -1.19 -8.90
N ILE A 170 -4.17 -1.69 -8.62
CA ILE A 170 -3.72 -3.03 -8.97
C ILE A 170 -3.09 -3.66 -7.74
N PHE A 171 -3.62 -4.82 -7.34
CA PHE A 171 -3.02 -5.67 -6.31
C PHE A 171 -2.17 -6.78 -6.95
N ILE A 172 -0.91 -6.90 -6.55
CA ILE A 172 -0.05 -8.02 -6.93
C ILE A 172 -0.26 -9.13 -5.91
N LYS A 173 -0.94 -10.19 -6.36
CA LYS A 173 -1.25 -11.39 -5.59
C LYS A 173 -0.08 -12.37 -5.69
N SER A 174 0.52 -12.69 -4.55
CA SER A 174 1.65 -13.61 -4.41
C SER A 174 1.53 -14.46 -3.15
N ASN A 175 2.35 -15.50 -3.05
CA ASN A 175 2.53 -16.30 -1.82
C ASN A 175 3.10 -15.49 -0.64
N SER A 176 3.63 -14.29 -0.89
CA SER A 176 4.09 -13.36 0.14
C SER A 176 2.99 -12.42 0.62
N SER A 177 1.91 -12.27 -0.15
CA SER A 177 0.77 -11.39 0.15
C SER A 177 -0.41 -12.13 0.78
N ILE A 178 -0.54 -13.42 0.48
CA ILE A 178 -1.63 -14.29 0.92
C ILE A 178 -1.05 -15.55 1.57
N SER A 179 -1.69 -15.97 2.66
CA SER A 179 -1.52 -17.26 3.30
C SER A 179 -2.78 -18.10 3.12
N PHE A 180 -2.63 -19.41 3.12
CA PHE A 180 -3.75 -20.35 3.15
C PHE A 180 -3.94 -20.84 4.58
N GLU A 181 -5.11 -20.56 5.16
CA GLU A 181 -5.55 -21.17 6.41
C GLU A 181 -6.84 -21.95 6.13
N GLU A 182 -6.84 -23.25 6.41
CA GLU A 182 -8.01 -24.12 6.17
C GLU A 182 -8.55 -24.07 4.73
N SER A 183 -7.66 -23.87 3.75
CA SER A 183 -7.99 -23.66 2.32
C SER A 183 -8.71 -22.34 1.99
N ILE A 184 -8.74 -21.41 2.94
CA ILE A 184 -9.25 -20.05 2.76
C ILE A 184 -8.06 -19.11 2.61
N GLU A 185 -8.11 -18.25 1.60
CA GLU A 185 -7.12 -17.19 1.41
C GLU A 185 -7.26 -16.13 2.51
N LYS A 186 -6.14 -15.82 3.15
CA LYS A 186 -6.03 -14.75 4.14
C LYS A 186 -4.87 -13.83 3.81
N LEU A 187 -5.05 -12.54 4.08
CA LEU A 187 -4.00 -11.56 3.93
C LEU A 187 -3.08 -11.59 5.16
N THR A 188 -1.78 -11.53 4.90
CA THR A 188 -0.74 -11.58 5.94
C THR A 188 -0.28 -10.19 6.38
N SER A 189 -0.63 -9.15 5.61
CA SER A 189 -0.21 -7.78 5.85
C SER A 189 -1.41 -6.91 6.29
N PRO A 190 -1.32 -6.20 7.44
CA PRO A 190 -2.32 -5.23 7.85
C PRO A 190 -2.51 -4.11 6.83
N TRP A 191 -1.45 -3.78 6.08
CA TRP A 191 -1.47 -2.69 5.12
C TRP A 191 -2.15 -3.08 3.82
N ILE A 192 -1.89 -4.29 3.32
CA ILE A 192 -2.62 -4.83 2.15
C ILE A 192 -4.11 -4.96 2.50
N PHE A 193 -4.43 -5.42 3.71
CA PHE A 193 -5.81 -5.43 4.19
C PHE A 193 -6.44 -4.04 4.17
N HIS A 194 -5.77 -3.03 4.75
CA HIS A 194 -6.25 -1.65 4.72
C HIS A 194 -6.49 -1.16 3.28
N GLU A 195 -5.53 -1.37 2.39
CA GLU A 195 -5.61 -0.96 0.99
C GLU A 195 -6.81 -1.59 0.28
N LEU A 196 -6.96 -2.92 0.40
CA LEU A 196 -8.09 -3.64 -0.17
C LEU A 196 -9.42 -3.27 0.46
N ALA A 197 -9.46 -3.03 1.78
CA ALA A 197 -10.65 -2.57 2.48
C ALA A 197 -11.09 -1.18 2.00
N ILE A 198 -10.14 -0.26 1.76
CA ILE A 198 -10.45 1.06 1.23
C ILE A 198 -10.92 0.97 -0.22
N VAL A 199 -10.30 0.13 -1.04
CA VAL A 199 -10.74 -0.14 -2.42
C VAL A 199 -12.18 -0.67 -2.43
N ASP A 200 -12.48 -1.66 -1.60
CA ASP A 200 -13.82 -2.20 -1.46
C ASP A 200 -14.78 -1.17 -0.90
N LEU A 201 -14.40 -0.33 0.07
CA LEU A 201 -15.26 0.73 0.62
C LEU A 201 -15.59 1.79 -0.42
N ILE A 202 -14.61 2.27 -1.18
CA ILE A 202 -14.79 3.29 -2.22
C ILE A 202 -15.71 2.76 -3.33
N ASN A 203 -15.54 1.49 -3.72
CA ASN A 203 -16.39 0.86 -4.73
C ASN A 203 -17.77 0.48 -4.15
N SER A 204 -17.83 0.01 -2.91
CA SER A 204 -19.07 -0.32 -2.20
C SER A 204 -19.91 0.92 -1.94
N GLN A 205 -19.35 2.09 -1.62
CA GLN A 205 -20.12 3.33 -1.49
C GLN A 205 -20.78 3.76 -2.81
N LYS A 206 -20.20 3.40 -3.96
CA LYS A 206 -20.86 3.58 -5.27
C LYS A 206 -21.99 2.56 -5.50
N LEU A 207 -21.86 1.34 -4.96
CA LEU A 207 -22.83 0.23 -5.09
C LEU A 207 -23.95 0.26 -4.03
N LYS A 208 -23.68 0.74 -2.81
CA LYS A 208 -24.58 0.88 -1.64
C LYS A 208 -25.58 2.04 -1.75
N LYS A 209 -26.02 2.35 -2.97
CA LYS A 209 -27.40 2.82 -3.22
C LYS A 209 -28.41 1.67 -3.15
N LEU A 210 -27.92 0.43 -2.98
CA LEU A 210 -28.66 -0.82 -2.93
C LEU A 210 -28.03 -1.73 -1.86
N GLU A 211 -28.47 -1.53 -0.61
CA GLU A 211 -28.52 -2.46 0.54
C GLU A 211 -27.25 -3.09 1.18
N GLU A 212 -27.36 -3.29 2.50
CA GLU A 212 -26.36 -3.75 3.49
C GLU A 212 -26.87 -5.06 4.16
N GLN A 213 -26.10 -5.95 4.82
CA GLN A 213 -25.30 -5.82 6.05
C GLN A 213 -24.48 -7.11 6.34
N SER A 214 -23.59 -7.05 7.36
CA SER A 214 -22.52 -7.97 7.77
C SER A 214 -22.65 -8.44 9.25
N THR A 215 -21.86 -9.44 9.69
CA THR A 215 -21.65 -9.78 11.14
C THR A 215 -20.26 -10.40 11.45
N GLU A 216 -19.73 -10.12 12.66
CA GLU A 216 -18.39 -10.45 13.23
C GLU A 216 -18.35 -11.64 14.21
N ASN A 217 -17.15 -12.17 14.56
CA ASN A 217 -16.74 -12.51 15.94
C ASN A 217 -15.25 -12.96 16.09
N ASP A 218 -14.79 -13.02 17.34
CA ASP A 218 -13.45 -12.70 17.87
C ASP A 218 -12.76 -13.87 18.64
N LYS A 219 -11.40 -13.91 18.65
CA LYS A 219 -10.48 -14.12 19.84
C LYS A 219 -9.11 -14.81 19.60
N SER A 220 -8.07 -14.01 19.89
CA SER A 220 -6.79 -14.24 20.61
C SER A 220 -5.79 -15.36 20.26
N ASN A 221 -4.72 -15.00 19.53
CA ASN A 221 -3.33 -14.77 19.98
C ASN A 221 -2.61 -14.19 18.75
N ILE A 222 -2.06 -12.98 18.83
CA ILE A 222 -2.10 -12.07 17.66
C ILE A 222 -0.98 -12.34 16.63
N SER A 223 -1.19 -13.31 15.75
CA SER A 223 -1.05 -13.05 14.31
C SER A 223 -2.44 -12.67 13.81
N VAL A 224 -2.70 -11.38 13.52
CA VAL A 224 -3.95 -11.02 12.83
C VAL A 224 -3.83 -11.53 11.41
N THR A 225 -4.61 -12.54 11.07
CA THR A 225 -4.87 -12.86 9.68
C THR A 225 -6.14 -12.13 9.26
N TYR A 226 -6.03 -11.38 8.18
CA TYR A 226 -7.11 -10.54 7.69
C TYR A 226 -7.90 -11.30 6.63
N PRO A 227 -9.24 -11.13 6.55
CA PRO A 227 -10.01 -11.75 5.47
C PRO A 227 -9.51 -11.24 4.12
N MET A 228 -9.54 -12.09 3.11
CA MET A 228 -9.33 -11.65 1.74
C MET A 228 -10.44 -10.66 1.37
N LEU A 229 -10.05 -9.46 0.98
CA LEU A 229 -10.92 -8.41 0.44
C LEU A 229 -10.55 -8.14 -1.02
N GLY A 230 -11.22 -7.19 -1.64
CA GLY A 230 -11.07 -6.93 -3.07
C GLY A 230 -12.16 -7.61 -3.90
N ASN A 231 -13.38 -7.68 -3.38
CA ASN A 231 -14.54 -8.25 -4.10
C ASN A 231 -14.81 -7.54 -5.43
N CYS A 232 -14.35 -6.30 -5.56
CA CYS A 232 -14.45 -5.51 -6.78
C CYS A 232 -13.28 -5.67 -7.76
N LEU A 233 -12.23 -6.42 -7.39
CA LEU A 233 -11.06 -6.59 -8.23
C LEU A 233 -11.35 -7.54 -9.39
N LYS A 234 -11.04 -7.10 -10.62
CA LYS A 234 -11.04 -7.97 -11.80
C LYS A 234 -9.66 -8.61 -11.97
N GLN A 235 -9.60 -9.91 -12.25
CA GLN A 235 -8.32 -10.55 -12.56
C GLN A 235 -7.79 -10.05 -13.91
N ILE A 236 -6.51 -9.72 -13.95
CA ILE A 236 -5.76 -9.52 -15.19
C ILE A 236 -4.61 -10.53 -15.20
N ASN A 237 -4.30 -11.06 -16.38
CA ASN A 237 -3.25 -12.05 -16.56
C ASN A 237 -2.23 -11.61 -17.62
N TYR A 238 -1.19 -12.44 -17.79
CA TYR A 238 -0.13 -12.22 -18.78
C TYR A 238 -0.68 -11.93 -20.18
N LYS A 239 -1.68 -12.70 -20.63
CA LYS A 239 -2.26 -12.54 -21.97
C LYS A 239 -2.95 -11.19 -22.11
N ASN A 240 -3.77 -10.79 -21.13
CA ASN A 240 -4.43 -9.48 -21.14
C ASN A 240 -3.42 -8.34 -21.32
N LEU A 241 -2.29 -8.39 -20.60
CA LEU A 241 -1.26 -7.35 -20.67
C LEU A 241 -0.44 -7.38 -21.97
N LYS A 242 -0.19 -8.57 -22.54
CA LYS A 242 0.46 -8.70 -23.85
C LYS A 242 -0.41 -8.24 -25.00
N ASP A 243 -1.68 -8.60 -24.98
CA ASP A 243 -2.65 -8.15 -25.99
C ASP A 243 -2.74 -6.62 -25.94
N LEU A 244 -2.88 -6.05 -24.73
CA LEU A 244 -2.84 -4.60 -24.51
C LEU A 244 -1.54 -3.95 -25.01
N GLN A 245 -0.38 -4.58 -24.79
CA GLN A 245 0.90 -4.05 -25.29
C GLN A 245 0.98 -4.04 -26.82
N SER A 246 0.33 -4.98 -27.49
CA SER A 246 0.36 -5.13 -28.95
C SER A 246 -0.51 -4.11 -29.70
N GLU A 247 -1.46 -3.50 -29.01
CA GLU A 247 -2.39 -2.55 -29.60
C GLU A 247 -1.74 -1.20 -29.93
N LYS A 248 -2.12 -0.66 -31.09
CA LYS A 248 -1.62 0.63 -31.58
C LYS A 248 -2.57 1.75 -31.17
N ASN A 249 -2.02 2.88 -30.71
CA ASN A 249 -2.75 4.12 -30.42
C ASN A 249 -3.80 4.01 -29.31
N ILE A 250 -3.49 3.27 -28.24
CA ILE A 250 -4.35 3.20 -27.06
C ILE A 250 -4.44 4.58 -26.40
N LYS A 251 -5.65 5.16 -26.38
CA LYS A 251 -5.94 6.40 -25.63
C LYS A 251 -6.26 6.14 -24.16
N ASN A 252 -6.84 4.98 -23.84
CA ASN A 252 -7.22 4.60 -22.48
C ASN A 252 -6.91 3.12 -22.24
N PRO A 253 -5.70 2.78 -21.74
CA PRO A 253 -5.26 1.40 -21.58
C PRO A 253 -6.16 0.56 -20.70
N PHE A 254 -6.76 1.15 -19.67
CA PHE A 254 -7.60 0.40 -18.75
C PHE A 254 -9.03 0.20 -19.27
N ALA A 255 -9.51 1.03 -20.19
CA ALA A 255 -10.78 0.76 -20.89
C ALA A 255 -10.63 -0.42 -21.85
N GLU A 256 -9.50 -0.49 -22.53
CA GLU A 256 -9.18 -1.64 -23.38
C GLU A 256 -8.98 -2.91 -22.55
N LEU A 257 -8.29 -2.81 -21.41
CA LEU A 257 -8.10 -3.93 -20.50
C LEU A 257 -9.43 -4.52 -20.00
N ASP A 258 -10.43 -3.68 -19.68
CA ASP A 258 -11.78 -4.16 -19.34
C ASP A 258 -12.42 -4.93 -20.50
N SER A 259 -12.28 -4.43 -21.73
CA SER A 259 -12.83 -5.09 -22.94
C SER A 259 -12.16 -6.44 -23.20
N LEU A 260 -10.84 -6.53 -23.01
CA LEU A 260 -10.08 -7.78 -23.14
C LEU A 260 -10.47 -8.82 -22.08
N ILE A 261 -10.76 -8.40 -20.85
CA ILE A 261 -11.25 -9.28 -19.78
C ILE A 261 -12.64 -9.83 -20.15
N GLU A 262 -13.56 -8.96 -20.55
CA GLU A 262 -14.94 -9.34 -20.90
C GLU A 262 -14.98 -10.30 -22.10
N ASN A 263 -14.18 -10.04 -23.13
CA ASN A 263 -14.09 -10.91 -24.31
C ASN A 263 -13.56 -12.31 -23.95
N ASN A 264 -12.51 -12.40 -23.13
CA ASN A 264 -11.97 -13.69 -22.69
C ASN A 264 -13.00 -14.48 -21.87
N GLN A 265 -13.77 -13.81 -21.01
CA GLN A 265 -14.85 -14.45 -20.24
C GLN A 265 -15.94 -15.02 -21.16
N SER A 266 -16.32 -14.28 -22.19
CA SER A 266 -17.32 -14.71 -23.18
C SER A 266 -16.87 -15.97 -23.94
N VAL A 267 -15.62 -15.98 -24.42
CA VAL A 267 -15.05 -17.14 -25.14
C VAL A 267 -15.01 -18.39 -24.26
N ILE A 268 -14.61 -18.25 -22.99
CA ILE A 268 -14.60 -19.36 -22.03
C ILE A 268 -16.02 -19.91 -21.83
N ASN A 269 -17.00 -19.04 -21.61
CA ASN A 269 -18.39 -19.43 -21.44
C ASN A 269 -18.95 -20.15 -22.68
N GLU A 270 -18.54 -19.74 -23.89
CA GLU A 270 -18.95 -20.36 -25.14
C GLU A 270 -18.30 -21.74 -25.33
N LEU A 271 -17.02 -21.89 -24.97
CA LEU A 271 -16.33 -23.19 -24.95
C LEU A 271 -16.98 -24.17 -23.97
N TYR A 272 -17.39 -23.72 -22.79
CA TYR A 272 -18.11 -24.56 -21.83
C TYR A 272 -19.48 -25.01 -22.35
N LYS A 273 -20.17 -24.19 -23.15
CA LYS A 273 -21.44 -24.58 -23.80
C LYS A 273 -21.26 -25.64 -24.88
N ILE A 274 -20.07 -25.76 -25.47
CA ILE A 274 -19.76 -26.77 -26.49
C ILE A 274 -19.31 -28.10 -25.85
N LEU A 275 -18.85 -28.06 -24.60
CA LEU A 275 -18.33 -29.21 -23.84
C LEU A 275 -19.38 -29.91 -22.96
N ILE A 276 -20.64 -29.43 -22.95
CA ILE A 276 -21.80 -30.02 -22.28
C ILE A 276 -22.78 -30.51 -23.36
#